data_AF-A0A7Z2K2H6-F1
#
_entry.id   AF-A0A7Z2K2H6-F1
#
_cell.length_a   1.000
_cell.length_b   1.000
_cell.length_c   1.000
_cell.angle_alpha   90.00
_cell.angle_beta   90.00
_cell.angle_gamma   90.00
#
_symmetry.space_group_name_H-M   'P 1'
#
loop_
_entity.id
_entity.type
_entity.pdbx_description
1 polymer ?
#
loop_
_entity_poly.entity_id
_entity_poly.type
_entity_poly.pdbx_seq_one_letter_code
_entity_poly.pdbx_strand_id
1 'polypeptide(L)'
;MKLSVIYMMNVIVLGLFGWAMVTYFDAASQFQRLMSGSGDDVIINITPIFITLLIVSIIGFMITRNKRRNNKGWKEALLLPSELCEDDEREKTLTAHACRNAYIAMMFTSPLLIAAMTLQPVVSKQFPAYPILVLLFLPFVQISVFYFSLRRKLR
;
A
#
# COMPACT_ATOMS: atom_id res chain seq x y z
N MET A 1 -19.63 1.30 -4.16
CA MET A 1 -18.94 0.04 -3.77
C MET A 1 -19.03 -0.13 -2.27
N LYS A 2 -19.10 -1.37 -1.75
CA LYS A 2 -19.08 -1.61 -0.30
C LYS A 2 -17.70 -1.29 0.28
N LEU A 3 -17.65 -0.71 1.48
CA LEU A 3 -16.41 -0.33 2.16
C LEU A 3 -15.43 -1.52 2.33
N SER A 4 -15.94 -2.71 2.63
CA SER A 4 -15.12 -3.93 2.77
C SER A 4 -14.40 -4.33 1.47
N VAL A 5 -15.01 -4.06 0.31
CA VAL A 5 -14.40 -4.36 -0.99
C VAL A 5 -13.26 -3.40 -1.28
N ILE A 6 -13.43 -2.11 -0.95
CA ILE A 6 -12.39 -1.10 -1.15
C ILE A 6 -11.18 -1.39 -0.25
N TYR A 7 -11.44 -1.75 1.02
CA TYR A 7 -10.39 -2.21 1.94
C TYR A 7 -9.62 -3.41 1.38
N MET A 8 -10.31 -4.47 0.92
CA MET A 8 -9.63 -5.64 0.34
C MET A 8 -8.82 -5.28 -0.91
N MET A 9 -9.33 -4.41 -1.79
CA MET A 9 -8.59 -3.95 -2.96
C MET A 9 -7.30 -3.23 -2.57
N ASN A 10 -7.36 -2.32 -1.59
CA ASN A 10 -6.18 -1.61 -1.10
C ASN A 10 -5.13 -2.56 -0.50
N VAL A 11 -5.56 -3.56 0.29
CA VAL A 11 -4.66 -4.57 0.87
C VAL A 11 -4.04 -5.46 -0.21
N ILE A 12 -4.82 -5.88 -1.20
CA ILE A 12 -4.31 -6.68 -2.34
C ILE A 12 -3.27 -5.88 -3.14
N VAL A 13 -3.57 -4.62 -3.46
CA VAL A 13 -2.62 -3.74 -4.17
C VAL A 13 -1.33 -3.56 -3.38
N LEU A 14 -1.43 -3.38 -2.07
CA LEU A 14 -0.26 -3.27 -1.19
C LEU A 14 0.58 -4.55 -1.17
N GLY A 15 -0.08 -5.72 -1.11
CA GLY A 15 0.61 -7.01 -1.16
C GLY A 15 1.31 -7.26 -2.50
N LEU A 16 0.65 -6.94 -3.61
CA LEU A 16 1.25 -7.03 -4.95
C LEU A 16 2.45 -6.10 -5.11
N PHE A 17 2.32 -4.87 -4.64
CA PHE A 17 3.43 -3.91 -4.63
C PHE A 17 4.60 -4.44 -3.78
N GLY A 18 4.32 -5.05 -2.64
CA GLY A 18 5.35 -5.68 -1.82
C GLY A 18 6.06 -6.84 -2.52
N TRP A 19 5.32 -7.71 -3.19
CA TRP A 19 5.90 -8.79 -3.99
C TRP A 19 6.80 -8.25 -5.11
N ALA A 20 6.34 -7.23 -5.84
CA ALA A 20 7.15 -6.58 -6.87
C ALA A 20 8.44 -5.98 -6.30
N MET A 21 8.37 -5.30 -5.14
CA MET A 21 9.54 -4.69 -4.51
C MET A 21 10.55 -5.73 -4.01
N VAL A 22 10.09 -6.88 -3.47
CA VAL A 22 10.99 -7.99 -3.10
C VAL A 22 11.74 -8.50 -4.33
N THR A 23 11.06 -8.69 -5.46
CA THR A 23 11.75 -9.16 -6.68
C THR A 23 12.73 -8.14 -7.26
N TYR A 24 12.43 -6.85 -7.11
CA TYR A 24 13.37 -5.80 -7.50
C TYR A 24 14.58 -5.73 -6.56
N PHE A 25 14.38 -5.98 -5.27
CA PHE A 25 15.47 -6.11 -4.30
C PHE A 25 16.40 -7.27 -4.66
N ASP A 26 15.86 -8.42 -5.05
CA ASP A 26 16.66 -9.56 -5.49
C ASP A 26 17.48 -9.22 -6.75
N ALA A 27 16.87 -8.54 -7.73
CA ALA A 27 17.57 -8.07 -8.92
C ALA A 27 18.69 -7.06 -8.57
N ALA A 28 18.44 -6.13 -7.66
CA ALA A 28 19.45 -5.19 -7.18
C ALA A 28 20.60 -5.90 -6.45
N SER A 29 20.31 -6.96 -5.69
CA SER A 29 21.33 -7.77 -5.00
C SER A 29 22.21 -8.56 -5.97
N GLN A 30 21.64 -9.08 -7.07
CA GLN A 30 22.41 -9.73 -8.14
C GLN A 30 23.31 -8.71 -8.85
N PHE A 31 22.76 -7.54 -9.16
CA PHE A 31 23.52 -6.45 -9.77
C PHE A 31 24.69 -6.00 -8.87
N GLN A 32 24.48 -5.92 -7.57
CA GLN A 32 25.56 -5.63 -6.62
C GLN A 32 26.69 -6.68 -6.69
N ARG A 33 26.35 -7.97 -6.78
CA ARG A 33 27.34 -9.06 -6.87
C ARG A 33 28.15 -9.00 -8.16
N LEU A 34 27.50 -8.68 -9.28
CA LEU A 34 28.17 -8.46 -10.56
C LEU A 34 29.19 -7.31 -10.46
N MET A 35 28.79 -6.18 -9.87
CA MET A 35 29.67 -5.02 -9.68
C MET A 35 30.84 -5.30 -8.72
N SER A 36 30.69 -6.20 -7.75
CA SER A 36 31.77 -6.63 -6.88
C SER A 36 32.70 -7.69 -7.50
N GLY A 37 32.50 -8.05 -8.77
CA GLY A 37 33.32 -9.04 -9.49
C GLY A 37 33.09 -10.49 -9.03
N SER A 38 32.01 -10.74 -8.30
CA SER A 38 31.68 -12.03 -7.68
C SER A 38 30.34 -12.62 -8.13
N GLY A 39 29.75 -12.07 -9.20
CA GLY A 39 28.44 -12.44 -9.69
C GLY A 39 28.42 -12.89 -11.15
N ASP A 40 27.52 -13.83 -11.45
CA ASP A 40 27.13 -14.25 -12.79
C ASP A 40 26.19 -13.21 -13.45
N ASP A 41 25.67 -13.54 -14.64
CA ASP A 41 24.67 -12.76 -15.37
C ASP A 41 23.45 -12.37 -14.51
N VAL A 42 22.94 -11.14 -14.71
CA VAL A 42 21.79 -10.60 -13.99
C VAL A 42 20.50 -11.07 -14.65
N ILE A 43 19.66 -11.82 -13.92
CA ILE A 43 18.36 -12.27 -14.40
C ILE A 43 17.26 -11.45 -13.72
N ILE A 44 16.59 -10.58 -14.48
CA ILE A 44 15.51 -9.73 -13.99
C ILE A 44 14.17 -10.40 -14.26
N ASN A 45 13.46 -10.80 -13.20
CA ASN A 45 12.09 -11.28 -13.33
C ASN A 45 11.10 -10.10 -13.35
N ILE A 46 10.60 -9.77 -14.54
CA ILE A 46 9.64 -8.67 -14.76
C ILE A 46 8.18 -9.04 -14.46
N THR A 47 7.89 -10.33 -14.27
CA THR A 47 6.53 -10.87 -14.10
C THR A 47 5.76 -10.20 -12.96
N PRO A 48 6.33 -10.03 -11.75
CA PRO A 48 5.63 -9.42 -10.61
C PRO A 48 5.23 -7.97 -10.87
N ILE A 49 6.10 -7.20 -11.55
CA ILE A 49 5.83 -5.80 -11.92
C ILE A 49 4.68 -5.75 -12.92
N PHE A 50 4.73 -6.58 -13.96
CA PHE A 50 3.68 -6.62 -14.98
C PHE A 50 2.32 -6.98 -14.40
N ILE A 51 2.26 -8.02 -13.54
CA ILE A 51 1.03 -8.43 -12.85
C ILE A 51 0.51 -7.28 -11.96
N THR A 52 1.39 -6.63 -11.22
CA THR A 52 1.02 -5.52 -10.32
C THR A 52 0.43 -4.36 -11.13
N LEU A 53 1.08 -3.94 -12.21
CA LEU A 53 0.59 -2.87 -13.09
C LEU A 53 -0.76 -3.22 -13.72
N LEU A 54 -0.93 -4.46 -14.18
CA LEU A 54 -2.18 -4.94 -14.78
C LEU A 54 -3.32 -4.87 -13.75
N ILE A 55 -3.12 -5.40 -12.54
CA ILE A 55 -4.16 -5.43 -11.51
C ILE A 55 -4.48 -4.00 -11.02
N VAL A 56 -3.48 -3.16 -10.78
CA VAL A 56 -3.68 -1.77 -10.38
C VAL A 56 -4.43 -0.99 -11.46
N SER A 57 -4.12 -1.23 -12.73
CA SER A 57 -4.83 -0.60 -13.85
C SER A 57 -6.30 -1.02 -13.90
N ILE A 58 -6.61 -2.32 -13.73
CA ILE A 58 -7.98 -2.83 -13.69
C ILE A 58 -8.76 -2.22 -12.52
N ILE A 59 -8.20 -2.25 -11.31
CA ILE A 59 -8.83 -1.70 -10.11
C ILE A 59 -9.05 -0.19 -10.28
N GLY A 60 -8.04 0.55 -10.73
CA GLY A 60 -8.11 1.97 -11.01
C GLY A 60 -9.22 2.28 -12.02
N PHE A 61 -9.28 1.54 -13.13
CA PHE A 61 -10.34 1.68 -14.13
C PHE A 61 -11.73 1.42 -13.55
N MET A 62 -11.91 0.38 -12.76
CA MET A 62 -13.19 0.08 -12.09
C MET A 62 -13.63 1.21 -11.16
N ILE A 63 -12.71 1.73 -10.33
CA ILE A 63 -12.99 2.83 -9.39
C ILE A 63 -13.33 4.11 -10.15
N THR A 64 -12.51 4.50 -11.14
CA THR A 64 -12.73 5.71 -11.93
C THR A 64 -14.05 5.63 -12.72
N ARG A 65 -14.37 4.48 -13.33
CA ARG A 65 -15.65 4.28 -14.03
C ARG A 65 -16.84 4.41 -13.08
N ASN A 66 -16.74 3.83 -11.88
CA ASN A 66 -17.80 3.93 -10.88
C ASN A 66 -18.01 5.38 -10.40
N LYS A 67 -16.93 6.14 -10.18
CA LYS A 67 -17.02 7.55 -9.78
C LYS A 67 -17.55 8.47 -10.86
N ARG A 68 -17.22 8.21 -12.12
CA ARG A 68 -17.79 8.97 -13.24
C ARG A 68 -19.29 8.76 -13.41
N ARG A 69 -19.79 7.55 -13.11
CA ARG A 69 -21.23 7.30 -13.07
C ARG A 69 -21.94 8.14 -12.00
N ASN A 70 -21.23 8.58 -10.97
CA ASN A 70 -21.73 9.44 -9.91
C ASN A 70 -21.39 10.93 -10.14
N ASN A 71 -21.22 11.36 -11.41
CA ASN A 71 -20.98 12.76 -11.80
C ASN A 71 -19.74 13.44 -11.20
N LYS A 72 -18.75 12.68 -10.69
CA LYS A 72 -17.49 13.26 -10.19
C LYS A 72 -16.58 13.69 -11.34
N GLY A 73 -15.85 14.80 -11.15
CA GLY A 73 -14.90 15.32 -12.13
C GLY A 73 -13.74 14.35 -12.40
N TRP A 74 -13.09 14.46 -13.56
CA TRP A 74 -11.98 13.56 -13.96
C TRP A 74 -10.84 13.50 -12.93
N LYS A 75 -10.45 14.66 -12.37
CA LYS A 75 -9.36 14.75 -11.38
C LYS A 75 -9.73 14.05 -10.07
N GLU A 76 -10.95 14.27 -9.59
CA GLU A 76 -11.45 13.63 -8.37
C GLU A 76 -11.65 12.13 -8.55
N ALA A 77 -12.11 11.71 -9.73
CA ALA A 77 -12.33 10.31 -10.04
C ALA A 77 -11.03 9.48 -10.06
N LEU A 78 -9.89 10.12 -10.34
CA LEU A 78 -8.59 9.47 -10.48
C LEU A 78 -7.70 9.60 -9.23
N LEU A 79 -7.66 10.78 -8.59
CA LEU A 79 -6.71 11.08 -7.53
C LEU A 79 -7.25 10.84 -6.12
N LEU A 80 -8.55 11.05 -5.91
CA LEU A 80 -9.13 10.88 -4.57
C LEU A 80 -9.43 9.40 -4.34
N PRO A 81 -9.25 8.85 -3.12
CA PRO A 81 -9.84 7.57 -2.73
C PRO A 81 -11.36 7.65 -2.78
N SER A 82 -12.05 6.56 -3.11
CA SER A 82 -13.53 6.55 -3.08
C SER A 82 -14.10 6.79 -1.70
N GLU A 83 -13.33 6.52 -0.65
CA GLU A 83 -13.72 6.69 0.75
C GLU A 83 -13.70 8.15 1.22
N LEU A 84 -13.03 9.02 0.45
CA LEU A 84 -12.93 10.47 0.70
C LEU A 84 -13.80 11.29 -0.28
N CYS A 85 -14.62 10.60 -1.09
CA CYS A 85 -15.61 11.25 -1.94
C CYS A 85 -16.91 11.40 -1.15
N GLU A 86 -16.94 12.35 -0.22
CA GLU A 86 -18.09 12.61 0.65
C GLU A 86 -19.13 13.47 -0.06
N ASP A 87 -20.41 13.07 0.03
CA ASP A 87 -21.53 13.84 -0.52
C ASP A 87 -22.34 14.58 0.56
N ASP A 88 -22.27 14.11 1.81
CA ASP A 88 -23.02 14.63 2.97
C ASP A 88 -22.09 15.13 4.09
N GLU A 89 -22.52 16.12 4.88
CA GLU A 89 -21.79 16.62 6.06
C GLU A 89 -21.57 15.52 7.10
N ARG A 90 -22.53 14.60 7.24
CA ARG A 90 -22.36 13.45 8.14
C ARG A 90 -21.18 12.58 7.70
N GLU A 91 -21.03 12.33 6.40
CA GLU A 91 -19.90 11.55 5.88
C GLU A 91 -18.57 12.27 6.11
N LYS A 92 -18.52 13.59 5.87
CA LYS A 92 -17.34 14.44 6.13
C LYS A 92 -16.86 14.35 7.57
N THR A 93 -17.77 14.41 8.54
CA THR A 93 -17.39 14.30 9.97
C THR A 93 -16.86 12.91 10.32
N LEU A 94 -17.41 11.88 9.68
CA LEU A 94 -17.04 10.49 9.89
C LEU A 94 -15.64 10.19 9.35
N THR A 95 -15.37 10.60 8.11
CA THR A 95 -14.08 10.42 7.44
C THR A 95 -13.01 11.27 8.11
N ALA A 96 -13.30 12.52 8.51
CA ALA A 96 -12.37 13.35 9.27
C ALA A 96 -11.94 12.67 10.58
N HIS A 97 -12.87 12.05 11.28
CA HIS A 97 -12.54 11.27 12.48
C HIS A 97 -11.71 10.02 12.17
N ALA A 98 -12.01 9.31 11.08
CA ALA A 98 -11.22 8.15 10.66
C ALA A 98 -9.80 8.54 10.23
N CYS A 99 -9.64 9.66 9.51
CA CYS A 99 -8.35 10.25 9.16
C CYS A 99 -7.56 10.64 10.42
N ARG A 100 -8.20 11.30 11.39
CA ARG A 100 -7.56 11.66 12.66
C ARG A 100 -7.03 10.43 13.40
N ASN A 101 -7.83 9.36 13.47
CA ASN A 101 -7.41 8.11 14.09
C ASN A 101 -6.24 7.45 13.36
N ALA A 102 -6.28 7.40 12.04
CA ALA A 102 -5.18 6.86 11.23
C ALA A 102 -3.89 7.68 11.40
N TYR A 103 -4.00 9.01 11.47
CA TYR A 103 -2.87 9.90 11.75
C TYR A 103 -2.26 9.64 13.14
N ILE A 104 -3.08 9.55 14.17
CA ILE A 104 -2.62 9.22 15.53
C ILE A 104 -1.94 7.84 15.54
N ALA A 105 -2.54 6.84 14.90
CA ALA A 105 -1.94 5.51 14.82
C ALA A 105 -0.57 5.53 14.10
N MET A 106 -0.42 6.33 13.05
CA MET A 106 0.85 6.48 12.36
C MET A 106 1.94 7.06 13.27
N MET A 107 1.61 8.02 14.15
CA MET A 107 2.59 8.61 15.10
C MET A 107 3.19 7.59 16.07
N PHE A 108 2.44 6.54 16.42
CA PHE A 108 2.95 5.45 17.26
C PHE A 108 3.58 4.31 16.44
N THR A 109 3.03 4.06 15.25
CA THR A 109 3.51 2.97 14.39
C THR A 109 4.87 3.29 13.78
N SER A 110 5.11 4.53 13.35
CA SER A 110 6.37 4.93 12.75
C SER A 110 7.59 4.77 13.66
N PRO A 111 7.62 5.24 14.94
CA PRO A 111 8.76 5.00 15.82
C PRO A 111 8.93 3.51 16.14
N LEU A 112 7.83 2.75 16.27
CA LEU A 112 7.90 1.30 16.47
C LEU A 112 8.58 0.59 15.28
N LEU A 113 8.23 0.98 14.05
CA LEU A 113 8.85 0.42 12.85
C LEU A 113 10.31 0.87 12.68
N ILE A 114 10.64 2.10 13.05
CA ILE A 114 12.05 2.56 13.09
C ILE A 114 12.86 1.73 14.09
N ALA A 115 12.31 1.48 15.29
CA ALA A 115 12.94 0.59 16.25
C ALA A 115 13.10 -0.83 15.69
N ALA A 116 12.07 -1.35 14.99
CA ALA A 116 12.16 -2.64 14.32
C ALA A 116 13.27 -2.68 13.25
N MET A 117 13.52 -1.58 12.53
CA MET A 117 14.64 -1.50 11.56
C MET A 117 16.01 -1.69 12.18
N THR A 118 16.21 -1.43 13.48
CA THR A 118 17.47 -1.71 14.15
C THR A 118 17.81 -3.21 14.23
N LEU A 119 16.82 -4.09 14.02
CA LEU A 119 17.00 -5.55 13.97
C LEU A 119 17.47 -6.05 12.60
N GLN A 120 17.58 -5.17 11.60
CA GLN A 120 18.04 -5.51 10.25
C GLN A 120 19.34 -6.32 10.20
N PRO A 121 20.43 -6.02 10.93
CA PRO A 121 21.66 -6.82 10.88
C PRO A 121 21.47 -8.26 11.36
N VAL A 122 20.47 -8.51 12.21
CA VAL A 122 20.15 -9.85 12.71
C VAL A 122 19.26 -10.59 11.70
N VAL A 123 18.20 -9.95 11.22
CA VAL A 123 17.16 -10.58 10.39
C VAL A 123 17.58 -10.73 8.94
N SER A 124 18.46 -9.86 8.42
CA SER A 124 18.88 -9.88 7.01
C SER A 124 19.59 -11.16 6.59
N LYS A 125 20.12 -11.95 7.53
CA LYS A 125 20.72 -13.26 7.25
C LYS A 125 19.69 -14.28 6.76
N GLN A 126 18.49 -14.24 7.30
CA GLN A 126 17.39 -15.15 6.93
C GLN A 126 16.46 -14.52 5.91
N PHE A 127 16.22 -13.21 6.02
CA PHE A 127 15.30 -12.50 5.15
C PHE A 127 15.88 -11.13 4.72
N PRO A 128 16.64 -11.09 3.62
CA PRO A 128 17.29 -9.87 3.12
C PRO A 128 16.33 -8.71 2.84
N ALA A 129 15.12 -9.01 2.35
CA ALA A 129 14.09 -8.02 2.02
C ALA A 129 13.30 -7.51 3.26
N TYR A 130 13.79 -7.74 4.48
CA TYR A 130 13.15 -7.29 5.73
C TYR A 130 12.78 -5.80 5.76
N PRO A 131 13.65 -4.86 5.30
CA PRO A 131 13.32 -3.44 5.27
C PRO A 131 12.04 -3.11 4.49
N ILE A 132 11.80 -3.82 3.39
CA ILE A 132 10.65 -3.61 2.53
C ILE A 132 9.36 -3.98 3.28
N LEU A 133 9.35 -5.11 3.99
CA LEU A 133 8.18 -5.53 4.78
C LEU A 133 7.86 -4.55 5.90
N VAL A 134 8.87 -4.06 6.61
CA VAL A 134 8.68 -3.08 7.70
C VAL A 134 8.11 -1.78 7.16
N LEU A 135 8.60 -1.29 6.02
CA LEU A 135 8.05 -0.10 5.38
C LEU A 135 6.62 -0.30 4.87
N LEU A 136 6.29 -1.47 4.31
CA LEU A 136 4.94 -1.80 3.87
C LEU A 136 3.93 -1.93 5.02
N PHE A 137 4.41 -2.21 6.23
CA PHE A 137 3.54 -2.29 7.39
C PHE A 137 2.94 -0.92 7.74
N LEU A 138 3.63 0.18 7.44
CA LEU A 138 3.15 1.53 7.71
C LEU A 138 1.85 1.86 6.96
N PRO A 139 1.77 1.78 5.61
CA PRO A 139 0.52 1.97 4.88
C PRO A 139 -0.51 0.89 5.22
N PHE A 140 -0.11 -0.34 5.54
CA PHE A 140 -1.04 -1.39 5.98
C PHE A 140 -1.80 -0.99 7.25
N VAL A 141 -1.09 -0.49 8.27
CA VAL A 141 -1.70 -0.01 9.51
C VAL A 141 -2.59 1.20 9.25
N GLN A 142 -2.13 2.15 8.43
CA GLN A 142 -2.92 3.32 8.04
C GLN A 142 -4.27 2.92 7.41
N ILE A 143 -4.25 2.05 6.40
CA ILE A 143 -5.46 1.57 5.70
C ILE A 143 -6.37 0.82 6.67
N SER A 144 -5.79 -0.03 7.53
CA SER A 144 -6.54 -0.83 8.50
C SER A 144 -7.24 0.03 9.54
N VAL A 145 -6.53 0.96 10.17
CA VAL A 145 -7.08 1.85 11.20
C VAL A 145 -8.16 2.74 10.61
N PHE A 146 -7.95 3.28 9.40
CA PHE A 146 -8.95 4.07 8.70
C PHE A 146 -10.24 3.25 8.48
N TYR A 147 -10.13 2.05 7.90
CA TYR A 147 -11.26 1.16 7.64
C TYR A 147 -12.02 0.78 8.92
N PHE A 148 -11.31 0.35 9.97
CA PHE A 148 -11.95 -0.07 11.22
C PHE A 148 -12.60 1.11 11.94
N SER A 149 -11.98 2.29 11.91
CA SER A 149 -12.57 3.50 12.49
C SER A 149 -13.85 3.91 11.78
N LEU A 150 -13.87 3.84 10.44
CA LEU A 150 -15.06 4.15 9.65
C LEU A 150 -16.17 3.11 9.88
N ARG A 151 -15.82 1.82 9.82
CA ARG A 151 -16.77 0.71 10.01
C ARG A 151 -17.42 0.71 11.39
N ARG A 152 -16.67 1.08 12.45
CA ARG A 152 -17.21 1.13 13.81
C ARG A 152 -18.32 2.16 13.97
N LYS A 153 -18.22 3.29 13.27
CA LYS A 153 -19.18 4.40 13.39
C LYS A 153 -20.30 4.37 12.36
N LEU A 154 -20.17 3.55 11.32
CA LEU A 154 -21.25 3.27 10.36
C LEU A 154 -22.25 2.21 10.87
N ARG A 155 -21.87 1.43 11.89
CA ARG A 155 -22.78 0.58 12.66
C ARG A 155 -23.48 1.42 13.72
#